data_AF-A0A7S0CDL6-F1
#
_entry.id   AF-A0A7S0CDL6-F1
#
_cell.length_a   1.000
_cell.length_b   1.000
_cell.length_c   1.000
_cell.angle_alpha   90.00
_cell.angle_beta   90.00
_cell.angle_gamma   90.00
#
_symmetry.space_group_name_H-M   'P 1'
#
loop_
_entity.id
_entity.type
_entity.pdbx_description
1 polymer ?
#
loop_
_entity_poly.entity_id
_entity_poly.type
_entity_poly.pdbx_seq_one_letter_code
_entity_poly.pdbx_strand_id
1 'polypeptide(L)'
;RPFHKIIICATCLLRCSSLFLPPVFSKTKYPSKYKVASKLSNSGLPDDPNRDSSTRIFFDIAIGEEELGRIVFNLRKNLLPHHVRNIVMLCTGEKMSIDPKCTYNQCEFKHSPQFVEGSPQYRWVHTLNGLGRNAVGRPTEKIIDTENLQLCCNAIYGGTYYGMDFKNIPDENGVVLTVPLTGPGRGSTSFSIVRVGESPQEWKERLLVNSAVLGYLESGIETLRAMARQKSAPPIVVKSGSF
;
A
#
# COMPACT_ATOMS: atom_id res chain seq x y z
N ARG A 1 2.03 29.51 65.59
CA ARG A 1 2.19 29.05 64.18
C ARG A 1 3.60 28.49 64.01
N PRO A 2 3.80 27.17 63.91
CA PRO A 2 5.07 26.60 63.50
C PRO A 2 4.98 25.97 62.08
N PHE A 3 6.01 26.22 61.29
CA PHE A 3 6.29 25.61 59.99
C PHE A 3 6.70 24.14 60.16
N HIS A 4 6.18 23.24 59.32
CA HIS A 4 6.70 21.89 59.16
C HIS A 4 7.73 21.85 58.01
N LYS A 5 8.92 21.33 58.34
CA LYS A 5 9.99 20.98 57.41
C LYS A 5 9.68 19.61 56.81
N ILE A 6 9.77 19.48 55.49
CA ILE A 6 9.93 18.17 54.83
C ILE A 6 11.37 18.09 54.36
N ILE A 7 12.07 17.08 54.87
CA ILE A 7 13.43 16.67 54.52
C ILE A 7 13.31 15.80 53.26
N ILE A 8 13.93 16.22 52.15
CA ILE A 8 14.20 15.31 51.03
C ILE A 8 15.72 15.15 50.94
N CYS A 9 16.12 13.90 51.12
CA CYS A 9 17.49 13.42 51.16
C CYS A 9 18.18 13.61 49.80
N ALA A 10 19.35 14.24 49.83
CA ALA A 10 20.30 14.29 48.73
C ALA A 10 21.17 13.03 48.78
N THR A 11 21.24 12.26 47.69
CA THR A 11 22.37 11.39 47.33
C THR A 11 22.13 10.70 45.98
N CYS A 12 22.64 11.28 44.90
CA CYS A 12 23.50 10.58 43.93
C CYS A 12 23.90 11.56 42.82
N LEU A 13 25.05 12.17 43.04
CA LEU A 13 25.82 12.94 42.09
C LEU A 13 26.58 12.00 41.15
N LEU A 14 26.73 12.45 39.90
CA LEU A 14 27.85 12.27 38.98
C LEU A 14 27.79 11.18 37.88
N ARG A 15 27.91 11.73 36.66
CA ARG A 15 28.68 11.27 35.49
C ARG A 15 28.18 10.07 34.70
N CYS A 16 27.75 10.33 33.46
CA CYS A 16 28.41 9.72 32.31
C CYS A 16 28.07 10.47 31.00
N SER A 17 29.05 11.19 30.47
CA SER A 17 29.09 11.66 29.08
C SER A 17 30.10 10.81 28.33
N SER A 18 29.60 9.92 27.48
CA SER A 18 30.31 9.23 26.38
C SER A 18 29.22 8.58 25.52
N LEU A 19 28.98 9.07 24.31
CA LEU A 19 29.51 8.44 23.09
C LEU A 19 29.37 6.90 23.14
N PHE A 20 28.43 6.33 22.38
CA PHE A 20 28.65 5.25 21.39
C PHE A 20 27.36 4.47 21.09
N LEU A 21 26.99 4.55 19.81
CA LEU A 21 26.32 3.56 18.96
C LEU A 21 24.79 3.31 19.11
N PRO A 22 24.05 3.30 17.97
CA PRO A 22 22.75 2.67 17.91
C PRO A 22 22.88 1.15 18.14
N PRO A 23 21.82 0.48 18.60
CA PRO A 23 21.86 -0.95 18.87
C PRO A 23 22.33 -1.71 17.62
N VAL A 24 23.42 -2.45 17.78
CA VAL A 24 23.86 -3.49 16.85
C VAL A 24 22.72 -4.49 16.76
N PHE A 25 21.91 -4.37 15.71
CA PHE A 25 20.93 -5.38 15.35
C PHE A 25 21.71 -6.66 15.05
N SER A 26 21.61 -7.62 15.96
CA SER A 26 22.22 -8.92 15.83
C SER A 26 21.70 -9.57 14.55
N LYS A 27 22.63 -10.12 13.76
CA LYS A 27 22.35 -10.86 12.53
C LYS A 27 21.48 -12.07 12.86
N THR A 28 20.16 -11.92 12.80
CA THR A 28 19.27 -13.07 12.71
C THR A 28 19.47 -13.68 11.33
N LYS A 29 20.15 -14.84 11.31
CA LYS A 29 20.31 -15.72 10.16
C LYS A 29 18.91 -16.10 9.66
N TYR A 30 18.41 -15.40 8.64
CA TYR A 30 17.31 -15.94 7.84
C TYR A 30 17.85 -17.09 6.99
N PRO A 31 17.18 -18.26 6.95
CA PRO A 31 17.62 -19.36 6.13
C PRO A 31 17.51 -18.98 4.64
N SER A 32 18.67 -18.70 4.04
CA SER A 32 18.90 -18.62 2.59
C SER A 32 18.66 -19.99 1.96
N LYS A 33 17.39 -20.33 1.69
CA LYS A 33 17.00 -21.54 0.95
C LYS A 33 16.00 -21.24 -0.18
N TYR A 34 16.15 -20.09 -0.84
CA TYR A 34 15.41 -19.83 -2.06
C TYR A 34 16.40 -19.55 -3.17
N LYS A 35 16.55 -20.54 -4.07
CA LYS A 35 17.15 -20.33 -5.39
C LYS A 35 16.41 -19.15 -6.01
N VAL A 36 17.14 -18.05 -6.22
CA VAL A 36 16.69 -16.94 -7.05
C VAL A 36 16.38 -17.54 -8.42
N ALA A 37 15.10 -17.65 -8.76
CA ALA A 37 14.66 -18.00 -10.10
C ALA A 37 14.88 -16.77 -10.99
N SER A 38 16.13 -16.46 -11.29
CA SER A 38 16.54 -15.49 -12.30
C SER A 38 16.39 -16.11 -13.70
N LYS A 39 15.18 -16.60 -14.01
CA LYS A 39 14.83 -17.13 -15.33
C LYS A 39 13.39 -16.76 -15.67
N LEU A 40 13.19 -15.47 -15.96
CA LEU A 40 12.18 -15.05 -16.93
C LEU A 40 12.75 -13.89 -17.76
N SER A 41 13.94 -14.11 -18.31
CA SER A 41 14.35 -13.48 -19.56
C SER A 41 14.78 -14.60 -20.49
N ASN A 42 14.12 -14.66 -21.65
CA ASN A 42 14.33 -15.57 -22.78
C ASN A 42 13.85 -17.02 -22.62
N SER A 43 12.55 -17.22 -22.83
CA SER A 43 12.07 -18.39 -23.58
C SER A 43 10.77 -18.03 -24.31
N GLY A 44 10.77 -18.15 -25.63
CA GLY A 44 9.64 -17.86 -26.53
C GLY A 44 8.37 -18.59 -26.11
N LEU A 45 7.48 -17.85 -25.46
CA LEU A 45 6.07 -18.16 -25.45
C LEU A 45 5.48 -17.56 -26.73
N PRO A 46 4.57 -18.27 -27.44
CA PRO A 46 3.91 -17.71 -28.61
C PRO A 46 3.24 -16.39 -28.23
N ASP A 47 3.41 -15.38 -29.08
CA ASP A 47 2.72 -14.10 -29.00
C ASP A 47 1.21 -14.35 -29.17
N ASP A 48 0.56 -14.72 -28.08
CA ASP A 48 -0.90 -14.74 -27.99
C ASP A 48 -1.39 -13.29 -27.92
N PRO A 49 -2.13 -12.78 -28.91
CA PRO A 49 -2.64 -11.41 -28.90
C PRO A 49 -3.64 -11.13 -27.76
N ASN A 50 -4.06 -12.16 -27.01
CA ASN A 50 -4.95 -12.03 -25.85
C ASN A 50 -4.21 -11.95 -24.49
N ARG A 51 -2.88 -11.86 -24.52
CA ARG A 51 -2.05 -11.94 -23.30
C ARG A 51 -1.99 -10.65 -22.49
N ASP A 52 -2.68 -9.58 -22.88
CA ASP A 52 -2.80 -8.35 -22.10
C ASP A 52 -4.26 -8.06 -21.75
N SER A 53 -4.84 -8.90 -20.88
CA SER A 53 -6.12 -8.59 -20.22
C SER A 53 -5.90 -7.50 -19.15
N SER A 54 -5.51 -6.32 -19.59
CA SER A 54 -5.46 -5.13 -18.74
C SER A 54 -6.89 -4.69 -18.40
N THR A 55 -7.08 -4.08 -17.25
CA THR A 55 -8.40 -3.58 -16.84
C THR A 55 -8.24 -2.25 -16.16
N ARG A 56 -9.01 -1.28 -16.64
CA ARG A 56 -8.99 0.07 -16.13
C ARG A 56 -10.06 0.23 -15.08
N ILE A 57 -9.69 0.83 -13.96
CA ILE A 57 -10.59 1.19 -12.86
C ILE A 57 -10.47 2.66 -12.55
N PHE A 58 -11.54 3.26 -12.02
CA PHE A 58 -11.53 4.64 -11.60
C PHE A 58 -12.08 4.81 -10.18
N PHE A 59 -11.63 5.88 -9.53
CA PHE A 59 -12.10 6.35 -8.23
C PHE A 59 -12.36 7.84 -8.29
N ASP A 60 -13.59 8.25 -8.01
CA ASP A 60 -13.98 9.64 -7.81
C ASP A 60 -13.82 9.96 -6.33
N ILE A 61 -12.94 10.93 -6.03
CA ILE A 61 -12.55 11.28 -4.67
C ILE A 61 -13.14 12.62 -4.27
N ALA A 62 -13.68 12.69 -3.06
CA ALA A 62 -14.08 13.93 -2.40
C ALA A 62 -13.40 14.07 -1.04
N ILE A 63 -13.32 15.30 -0.55
CA ILE A 63 -12.88 15.63 0.80
C ILE A 63 -13.94 16.53 1.42
N GLY A 64 -14.58 16.05 2.49
CA GLY A 64 -15.73 16.76 3.08
C GLY A 64 -16.85 16.87 2.05
N GLU A 65 -17.18 18.10 1.66
CA GLU A 65 -18.23 18.42 0.67
C GLU A 65 -17.67 18.74 -0.72
N GLU A 66 -16.34 18.77 -0.89
CA GLU A 66 -15.69 19.17 -2.14
C GLU A 66 -15.23 17.95 -2.94
N GLU A 67 -15.69 17.84 -4.19
CA GLU A 67 -15.19 16.84 -5.15
C GLU A 67 -13.81 17.25 -5.68
N LEU A 68 -12.78 16.43 -5.41
CA LEU A 68 -11.41 16.73 -5.86
C LEU A 68 -11.17 16.30 -7.30
N GLY A 69 -11.76 15.20 -7.73
CA GLY A 69 -11.59 14.67 -9.08
C GLY A 69 -11.46 13.15 -9.16
N ARG A 70 -11.14 12.68 -10.37
CA ARG A 70 -11.09 11.27 -10.74
C ARG A 70 -9.67 10.76 -10.89
N ILE A 71 -9.40 9.60 -10.29
CA ILE A 71 -8.14 8.87 -10.42
C ILE A 71 -8.39 7.60 -11.23
N VAL A 72 -7.56 7.34 -12.23
CA VAL A 72 -7.68 6.16 -13.11
C VAL A 72 -6.43 5.30 -12.99
N PHE A 73 -6.63 4.00 -12.77
CA PHE A 73 -5.57 3.00 -12.69
C PHE A 73 -5.74 1.94 -13.76
N ASN A 74 -4.61 1.49 -14.31
CA ASN A 74 -4.54 0.35 -15.20
C ASN A 74 -3.97 -0.86 -14.46
N LEU A 75 -4.77 -1.92 -14.33
CA LEU A 75 -4.44 -3.16 -13.62
C LEU A 75 -4.05 -4.28 -14.59
N ARG A 76 -3.01 -5.04 -14.26
CA ARG A 76 -2.59 -6.22 -15.05
C ARG A 76 -3.12 -7.51 -14.42
N LYS A 77 -4.14 -8.12 -15.04
CA LYS A 77 -4.76 -9.37 -14.54
C LYS A 77 -3.83 -10.59 -14.60
N ASN A 78 -2.87 -10.61 -15.53
CA ASN A 78 -2.06 -11.80 -15.79
C ASN A 78 -1.16 -12.22 -14.62
N LEU A 79 -0.77 -11.28 -13.76
CA LEU A 79 0.18 -11.55 -12.68
C LEU A 79 -0.52 -11.98 -11.40
N LEU A 80 -1.60 -11.32 -11.01
CA LEU A 80 -2.30 -11.59 -9.74
C LEU A 80 -3.82 -11.58 -9.98
N PRO A 81 -4.35 -12.59 -10.71
CA PRO A 81 -5.71 -12.58 -11.21
C PRO A 81 -6.75 -12.51 -10.09
N HIS A 82 -6.51 -13.21 -8.97
CA HIS A 82 -7.46 -13.22 -7.85
C HIS A 82 -7.54 -11.87 -7.15
N HIS A 83 -6.41 -11.20 -6.95
CA HIS A 83 -6.37 -9.88 -6.33
C HIS A 83 -6.97 -8.81 -7.25
N VAL A 84 -6.62 -8.82 -8.53
CA VAL A 84 -7.18 -7.87 -9.51
C VAL A 84 -8.69 -8.06 -9.63
N ARG A 85 -9.17 -9.30 -9.77
CA ARG A 85 -10.60 -9.58 -9.84
C ARG A 85 -11.35 -9.12 -8.59
N ASN A 86 -10.76 -9.31 -7.40
CA ASN A 86 -11.36 -8.84 -6.16
C ASN A 86 -11.52 -7.31 -6.15
N ILE A 87 -10.47 -6.56 -6.50
CA ILE A 87 -10.57 -5.09 -6.56
C ILE A 87 -11.59 -4.65 -7.60
N VAL A 88 -11.54 -5.21 -8.81
CA VAL A 88 -12.48 -4.83 -9.89
C VAL A 88 -13.92 -5.04 -9.45
N MET A 89 -14.25 -6.20 -8.87
CA MET A 89 -15.61 -6.49 -8.40
C MET A 89 -16.06 -5.58 -7.24
N LEU A 90 -15.12 -5.16 -6.38
CA LEU A 90 -15.39 -4.20 -5.31
C LEU A 90 -15.57 -2.77 -5.85
N CYS A 91 -14.86 -2.41 -6.92
CA CYS A 91 -15.04 -1.14 -7.64
C CYS A 91 -16.39 -1.11 -8.38
N THR A 92 -16.77 -2.18 -9.07
CA THR A 92 -18.05 -2.24 -9.82
C THR A 92 -19.25 -2.41 -8.90
N GLY A 93 -19.05 -2.96 -7.69
CA GLY A 93 -20.14 -3.25 -6.77
C GLY A 93 -21.06 -4.38 -7.26
N GLU A 94 -20.59 -5.27 -8.13
CA GLU A 94 -21.37 -6.40 -8.67
C GLU A 94 -22.01 -7.25 -7.57
N LYS A 95 -21.34 -7.39 -6.43
CA LYS A 95 -21.81 -8.18 -5.28
C LYS A 95 -22.59 -7.36 -4.23
N MET A 96 -22.85 -6.08 -4.48
CA MET A 96 -23.57 -5.22 -3.55
C MET A 96 -24.99 -5.73 -3.25
N SER A 97 -25.65 -6.37 -4.23
CA SER A 97 -26.99 -6.95 -4.04
C SER A 97 -27.01 -8.14 -3.07
N ILE A 98 -25.87 -8.84 -2.90
CA ILE A 98 -25.75 -9.97 -1.98
C ILE A 98 -25.24 -9.46 -0.63
N ASP A 99 -24.16 -8.69 -0.66
CA ASP A 99 -23.53 -8.11 0.51
C ASP A 99 -23.34 -6.60 0.29
N PRO A 100 -24.04 -5.72 1.01
CA PRO A 100 -23.92 -4.26 0.83
C PRO A 100 -22.53 -3.73 1.18
N LYS A 101 -21.73 -4.52 1.91
CA LYS A 101 -20.33 -4.20 2.27
C LYS A 101 -19.32 -4.56 1.17
N CYS A 102 -19.73 -5.23 0.10
CA CYS A 102 -18.85 -5.57 -1.01
C CYS A 102 -18.76 -4.41 -2.03
N THR A 103 -18.30 -3.24 -1.57
CA THR A 103 -18.13 -2.04 -2.39
C THR A 103 -17.01 -1.15 -1.87
N TYR A 104 -16.44 -0.33 -2.75
CA TYR A 104 -15.54 0.77 -2.38
C TYR A 104 -16.24 2.12 -2.25
N ASN A 105 -17.49 2.23 -2.67
CA ASN A 105 -18.24 3.48 -2.52
C ASN A 105 -18.39 3.80 -1.03
N GLN A 106 -18.17 5.06 -0.66
CA GLN A 106 -18.14 5.57 0.71
C GLN A 106 -17.02 5.00 1.60
N CYS A 107 -16.03 4.31 1.04
CA CYS A 107 -14.84 3.96 1.81
C CYS A 107 -13.93 5.17 2.02
N GLU A 108 -13.37 5.26 3.22
CA GLU A 108 -12.47 6.33 3.62
C GLU A 108 -11.01 5.92 3.46
N PHE A 109 -10.21 6.85 2.96
CA PHE A 109 -8.76 6.74 3.08
C PHE A 109 -8.34 7.04 4.51
N LYS A 110 -7.35 6.29 5.01
CA LYS A 110 -6.74 6.55 6.31
C LYS A 110 -6.24 7.99 6.34
N HIS A 111 -6.89 8.79 7.16
CA HIS A 111 -6.43 10.13 7.49
C HIS A 111 -5.19 9.99 8.37
N SER A 112 -4.01 10.14 7.77
CA SER A 112 -2.77 10.17 8.53
C SER A 112 -2.55 11.62 8.97
N PRO A 113 -2.43 11.90 10.28
CA PRO A 113 -2.09 13.24 10.71
C PRO A 113 -0.75 13.64 10.11
N GLN A 114 -0.66 14.89 9.68
CA GLN A 114 0.49 15.43 8.95
C GLN A 114 1.76 15.56 9.82
N PHE A 115 1.69 15.17 11.09
CA PHE A 115 2.75 15.33 12.07
C PHE A 115 2.83 14.12 13.00
N VAL A 116 4.01 13.49 13.02
CA VAL A 116 4.47 12.68 14.16
C VAL A 116 5.56 13.53 14.81
N GLU A 117 5.37 13.90 16.08
CA GLU A 117 6.36 14.66 16.87
C GLU A 117 6.75 16.04 16.29
N GLY A 118 5.82 16.74 15.64
CA GLY A 118 6.05 18.11 15.13
C GLY A 118 6.86 18.20 13.83
N SER A 119 7.27 17.06 13.25
CA SER A 119 7.89 17.01 11.93
C SER A 119 6.83 16.74 10.84
N PRO A 120 6.82 17.48 9.72
CA PRO A 120 5.93 17.18 8.60
C PRO A 120 6.34 15.85 7.98
N GLN A 121 5.60 14.77 8.27
CA GLN A 121 5.79 13.49 7.58
C GLN A 121 4.91 13.47 6.35
N TYR A 122 5.51 13.73 5.19
CA TYR A 122 4.86 13.50 3.91
C TYR A 122 4.69 11.98 3.72
N ARG A 123 3.45 11.49 3.76
CA ARG A 123 3.17 10.08 3.50
C ARG A 123 3.02 9.88 2.00
N TRP A 124 3.95 9.14 1.40
CA TRP A 124 3.87 8.71 0.00
C TRP A 124 2.87 7.56 -0.21
N VAL A 125 2.14 7.17 0.83
CA VAL A 125 1.22 6.03 0.82
C VAL A 125 -0.17 6.48 1.28
N HIS A 126 -1.17 6.27 0.44
CA HIS A 126 -2.58 6.49 0.74
C HIS A 126 -3.28 5.14 0.88
N THR A 127 -3.63 4.75 2.09
CA THR A 127 -4.29 3.46 2.35
C THR A 127 -5.79 3.64 2.43
N LEU A 128 -6.55 2.86 1.67
CA LEU A 128 -8.00 2.78 1.78
C LEU A 128 -8.39 1.60 2.68
N ASN A 129 -9.20 1.89 3.69
CA ASN A 129 -9.83 0.85 4.51
C ASN A 129 -11.12 0.43 3.81
N GLY A 130 -11.09 -0.67 3.07
CA GLY A 130 -12.34 -1.24 2.56
C GLY A 130 -13.21 -1.78 3.70
N LEU A 131 -14.45 -2.17 3.39
CA LEU A 131 -15.44 -2.59 4.40
C LEU A 131 -15.24 -4.02 4.95
N GLY A 132 -14.12 -4.67 4.61
CA GLY A 132 -13.71 -5.96 5.18
C GLY A 132 -14.43 -7.18 4.61
N ARG A 133 -15.12 -7.05 3.47
CA ARG A 133 -15.78 -8.15 2.76
C ARG A 133 -15.22 -8.34 1.37
N ASN A 134 -14.61 -9.49 1.13
CA ASN A 134 -14.05 -9.81 -0.18
C ASN A 134 -15.15 -10.14 -1.19
N ALA A 135 -14.95 -9.67 -2.42
CA ALA A 135 -15.79 -10.06 -3.54
C ALA A 135 -15.39 -11.44 -4.11
N VAL A 136 -14.12 -11.84 -4.01
CA VAL A 136 -13.64 -13.13 -4.51
C VAL A 136 -13.25 -14.05 -3.35
N GLY A 137 -13.61 -15.33 -3.45
CA GLY A 137 -13.37 -16.31 -2.39
C GLY A 137 -14.35 -16.15 -1.23
N ARG A 138 -13.94 -16.59 -0.03
CA ARG A 138 -14.77 -16.44 1.17
C ARG A 138 -14.69 -14.99 1.69
N PRO A 139 -15.80 -14.41 2.17
CA PRO A 139 -15.87 -12.98 2.49
C PRO A 139 -14.83 -12.46 3.50
N THR A 140 -14.39 -13.30 4.45
CA THR A 140 -13.45 -12.94 5.52
C THR A 140 -12.11 -13.67 5.44
N GLU A 141 -11.94 -14.54 4.45
CA GLU A 141 -10.71 -15.31 4.29
C GLU A 141 -9.65 -14.50 3.54
N LYS A 142 -8.40 -14.91 3.65
CA LYS A 142 -7.32 -14.30 2.88
C LYS A 142 -7.41 -14.81 1.44
N ILE A 143 -7.21 -13.92 0.46
CA ILE A 143 -7.02 -14.35 -0.92
C ILE A 143 -5.67 -15.10 -0.98
N ILE A 144 -5.72 -16.35 -1.41
CA ILE A 144 -4.56 -17.21 -1.58
C ILE A 144 -4.24 -17.24 -3.07
N ASP A 145 -3.04 -16.79 -3.43
CA ASP A 145 -2.54 -16.81 -4.80
C ASP A 145 -1.05 -17.22 -4.83
N THR A 146 -0.73 -18.29 -4.09
CA THR A 146 0.66 -18.65 -3.78
C THR A 146 1.50 -18.95 -5.03
N GLU A 147 0.92 -19.62 -6.03
CA GLU A 147 1.60 -19.99 -7.26
C GLU A 147 2.01 -18.74 -8.06
N ASN A 148 1.06 -17.83 -8.29
CA ASN A 148 1.35 -16.61 -9.03
C ASN A 148 2.25 -15.66 -8.25
N LEU A 149 2.11 -15.56 -6.93
CA LEU A 149 3.03 -14.81 -6.08
C LEU A 149 4.48 -15.31 -6.21
N GLN A 150 4.70 -16.62 -6.30
CA GLN A 150 6.05 -17.15 -6.51
C GLN A 150 6.62 -16.77 -7.88
N LEU A 151 5.78 -16.72 -8.91
CA LEU A 151 6.18 -16.36 -10.28
C LEU A 151 6.50 -14.86 -10.42
N CYS A 152 5.78 -13.98 -9.71
CA CYS A 152 5.93 -12.52 -9.80
C CYS A 152 6.68 -11.91 -8.61
N CYS A 153 7.63 -12.62 -8.03
CA CYS A 153 8.41 -12.15 -6.88
C CYS A 153 9.56 -11.22 -7.32
N ASN A 154 9.58 -10.00 -6.78
CA ASN A 154 10.62 -9.01 -7.01
C ASN A 154 11.41 -8.80 -5.71
N ALA A 155 12.71 -9.11 -5.76
CA ALA A 155 13.60 -8.98 -4.62
C ALA A 155 14.17 -7.55 -4.51
N ILE A 156 14.09 -6.98 -3.32
CA ILE A 156 14.61 -5.65 -3.00
C ILE A 156 15.49 -5.69 -1.75
N TYR A 157 16.30 -4.66 -1.56
CA TYR A 157 17.17 -4.60 -0.38
C TYR A 157 16.33 -4.55 0.90
N GLY A 158 16.34 -5.64 1.67
CA GLY A 158 15.61 -5.76 2.94
C GLY A 158 14.20 -6.33 2.82
N GLY A 159 13.78 -6.86 1.65
CA GLY A 159 12.46 -7.47 1.52
C GLY A 159 12.13 -7.99 0.13
N THR A 160 10.87 -8.37 -0.06
CA THR A 160 10.31 -8.75 -1.37
C THR A 160 8.98 -8.06 -1.55
N TYR A 161 8.65 -7.72 -2.79
CA TYR A 161 7.32 -7.35 -3.21
C TYR A 161 6.90 -8.22 -4.38
N TYR A 162 5.62 -8.23 -4.70
CA TYR A 162 5.06 -9.17 -5.66
C TYR A 162 4.30 -8.42 -6.76
N GLY A 163 4.11 -9.06 -7.90
CA GLY A 163 3.36 -8.51 -9.02
C GLY A 163 4.25 -7.78 -10.02
N MET A 164 3.79 -6.65 -10.52
CA MET A 164 4.49 -5.89 -11.55
C MET A 164 5.83 -5.33 -11.05
N ASP A 165 6.89 -5.53 -11.83
CA ASP A 165 8.17 -4.86 -11.57
C ASP A 165 8.04 -3.35 -11.78
N PHE A 166 8.38 -2.58 -10.74
CA PHE A 166 8.33 -1.11 -10.73
C PHE A 166 9.15 -0.48 -11.85
N LYS A 167 10.27 -1.10 -12.23
CA LYS A 167 11.19 -0.56 -13.26
C LYS A 167 10.60 -0.62 -14.67
N ASN A 168 9.63 -1.50 -14.89
CA ASN A 168 9.00 -1.73 -16.19
C ASN A 168 7.62 -1.05 -16.29
N ILE A 169 7.33 -0.10 -15.41
CA ILE A 169 6.06 0.64 -15.40
C ILE A 169 6.18 1.83 -16.37
N PRO A 170 5.21 2.00 -17.29
CA PRO A 170 5.25 3.07 -18.28
C PRO A 170 4.90 4.47 -17.73
N ASP A 171 4.58 4.59 -16.44
CA ASP A 171 4.22 5.86 -15.79
C ASP A 171 5.47 6.64 -15.38
N GLU A 172 5.55 7.90 -15.82
CA GLU A 172 6.62 8.83 -15.46
C GLU A 172 6.56 9.27 -13.99
N ASN A 173 5.37 9.24 -13.37
CA ASN A 173 5.18 9.68 -11.98
C ASN A 173 5.56 8.61 -10.95
N GLY A 174 5.68 7.35 -11.38
CA GLY A 174 6.00 6.21 -10.52
C GLY A 174 4.95 5.97 -9.43
N VAL A 175 3.66 6.04 -9.76
CA VAL A 175 2.58 5.77 -8.82
C VAL A 175 1.96 4.40 -9.08
N VAL A 176 1.86 3.60 -8.01
CA VAL A 176 1.39 2.21 -8.10
C VAL A 176 0.27 1.90 -7.14
N LEU A 177 -0.63 1.02 -7.56
CA LEU A 177 -1.69 0.45 -6.73
C LEU A 177 -1.21 -0.87 -6.13
N THR A 178 -1.25 -0.98 -4.81
CA THR A 178 -0.78 -2.14 -4.08
C THR A 178 -1.81 -2.70 -3.11
N VAL A 179 -1.76 -4.01 -2.88
CA VAL A 179 -2.52 -4.70 -1.84
C VAL A 179 -1.55 -5.22 -0.79
N PRO A 180 -1.77 -4.93 0.51
CA PRO A 180 -0.92 -5.46 1.56
C PRO A 180 -1.06 -6.98 1.64
N LEU A 181 0.07 -7.68 1.58
CA LEU A 181 0.15 -9.14 1.76
C LEU A 181 0.58 -9.51 3.18
N THR A 182 0.69 -8.58 4.12
CA THR A 182 0.92 -8.86 5.53
C THR A 182 0.14 -7.86 6.39
N GLY A 183 -0.15 -8.20 7.65
CA GLY A 183 -0.85 -7.30 8.59
C GLY A 183 -2.39 -7.37 8.56
N PRO A 184 -3.07 -6.46 9.29
CA PRO A 184 -4.53 -6.38 9.30
C PRO A 184 -5.06 -5.89 7.94
N GLY A 185 -6.09 -6.54 7.42
CA GLY A 185 -6.60 -6.27 6.05
C GLY A 185 -5.78 -6.92 4.93
N ARG A 186 -4.95 -7.93 5.26
CA ARG A 186 -4.14 -8.70 4.31
C ARG A 186 -4.98 -9.30 3.20
N GLY A 187 -4.65 -8.97 1.95
CA GLY A 187 -5.22 -9.61 0.76
C GLY A 187 -6.74 -9.54 0.73
N SER A 188 -7.34 -8.54 1.39
CA SER A 188 -8.77 -8.37 1.51
C SER A 188 -9.23 -7.13 0.72
N THR A 189 -10.14 -6.34 1.27
CA THR A 189 -10.66 -5.12 0.67
C THR A 189 -9.68 -3.95 0.75
N SER A 190 -8.71 -3.96 1.65
CA SER A 190 -7.78 -2.83 1.79
C SER A 190 -6.74 -2.79 0.67
N PHE A 191 -6.50 -1.60 0.13
CA PHE A 191 -5.42 -1.34 -0.82
C PHE A 191 -4.67 -0.06 -0.44
N SER A 192 -3.49 0.12 -1.01
CA SER A 192 -2.66 1.31 -0.82
C SER A 192 -2.21 1.86 -2.17
N ILE A 193 -2.31 3.17 -2.34
CA ILE A 193 -1.74 3.89 -3.48
C ILE A 193 -0.39 4.43 -3.02
N VAL A 194 0.68 4.00 -3.68
CA VAL A 194 2.06 4.34 -3.31
C VAL A 194 2.68 5.21 -4.39
N ARG A 195 3.12 6.41 -4.01
CA ARG A 195 3.84 7.36 -4.87
C ARG A 195 5.34 7.13 -4.75
N VAL A 196 5.81 6.07 -5.41
CA VAL A 196 7.21 5.65 -5.35
C VAL A 196 8.13 6.68 -6.02
N GLY A 197 7.71 7.25 -7.17
CA GLY A 197 8.51 8.24 -7.91
C GLY A 197 8.77 9.54 -7.12
N GLU A 198 7.81 9.98 -6.31
CA GLU A 198 7.95 11.18 -5.46
C GLU A 198 8.64 10.90 -4.11
N SER A 199 8.96 9.64 -3.82
CA SER A 199 9.57 9.26 -2.55
C SER A 199 11.10 9.40 -2.56
N PRO A 200 11.72 9.70 -1.40
CA PRO A 200 13.17 9.79 -1.28
C PRO A 200 13.87 8.49 -1.69
N GLN A 201 15.14 8.61 -2.11
CA GLN A 201 15.94 7.50 -2.61
C GLN A 201 16.07 6.34 -1.60
N GLU A 202 16.04 6.66 -0.30
CA GLU A 202 16.11 5.69 0.80
C GLU A 202 14.85 4.83 0.90
N TRP A 203 13.71 5.37 0.46
CA TRP A 203 12.40 4.75 0.60
C TRP A 203 11.93 4.06 -0.68
N LYS A 204 11.97 4.71 -1.85
CA LYS A 204 11.61 4.18 -3.19
C LYS A 204 10.87 2.83 -3.19
N GLU A 205 11.50 1.78 -3.73
CA GLU A 205 10.90 0.45 -3.85
C GLU A 205 10.68 -0.22 -2.49
N ARG A 206 11.34 0.25 -1.41
CA ARG A 206 11.12 -0.27 -0.05
C ARG A 206 9.72 0.01 0.47
N LEU A 207 9.02 1.00 -0.07
CA LEU A 207 7.59 1.24 0.23
C LEU A 207 6.69 0.10 -0.25
N LEU A 208 7.17 -0.75 -1.17
CA LEU A 208 6.41 -1.85 -1.75
C LEU A 208 6.61 -3.18 -1.01
N VAL A 209 7.51 -3.24 -0.02
CA VAL A 209 7.81 -4.46 0.74
C VAL A 209 6.53 -5.12 1.26
N ASN A 210 6.44 -6.44 1.12
CA ASN A 210 5.32 -7.27 1.57
C ASN A 210 3.95 -6.86 0.98
N SER A 211 3.96 -6.25 -0.20
CA SER A 211 2.76 -5.83 -0.92
C SER A 211 2.74 -6.41 -2.33
N ALA A 212 1.53 -6.60 -2.86
CA ALA A 212 1.26 -7.02 -4.23
C ALA A 212 0.98 -5.78 -5.09
N VAL A 213 1.84 -5.51 -6.07
CA VAL A 213 1.69 -4.43 -7.06
C VAL A 213 0.81 -4.91 -8.20
N LEU A 214 -0.40 -4.34 -8.29
CA LEU A 214 -1.42 -4.79 -9.23
C LEU A 214 -1.47 -3.97 -10.52
N GLY A 215 -1.08 -2.70 -10.43
CA GLY A 215 -1.23 -1.75 -11.51
C GLY A 215 -0.59 -0.40 -11.23
N TYR A 216 -0.68 0.47 -12.21
CA TYR A 216 -0.08 1.79 -12.21
C TYR A 216 -1.12 2.87 -12.50
N LEU A 217 -0.79 4.10 -12.12
CA LEU A 217 -1.63 5.26 -12.37
C LEU A 217 -1.61 5.63 -13.85
N GLU A 218 -2.79 5.79 -14.45
CA GLU A 218 -2.95 6.30 -15.82
C GLU A 218 -3.21 7.82 -15.79
N SER A 219 -4.11 8.28 -14.90
CA SER A 219 -4.43 9.71 -14.77
C SER A 219 -4.91 10.07 -13.36
N GLY A 220 -4.84 11.36 -12.99
CA GLY A 220 -5.35 11.87 -11.71
C GLY A 220 -4.29 12.07 -10.61
N ILE A 221 -3.03 12.31 -11.00
CA ILE A 221 -1.93 12.58 -10.04
C ILE A 221 -2.18 13.83 -9.18
N GLU A 222 -2.84 14.84 -9.74
CA GLU A 222 -3.15 16.08 -9.03
C GLU A 222 -4.10 15.84 -7.85
N THR A 223 -5.11 14.98 -8.04
CA THR A 223 -6.03 14.54 -6.98
C THR A 223 -5.26 13.85 -5.85
N LEU A 224 -4.28 12.99 -6.14
CA LEU A 224 -3.44 12.36 -5.12
C LEU A 224 -2.57 13.37 -4.37
N ARG A 225 -2.00 14.36 -5.07
CA ARG A 225 -1.24 15.45 -4.43
C ARG A 225 -2.13 16.30 -3.55
N ALA A 226 -3.36 16.59 -3.96
CA ALA A 226 -4.35 17.29 -3.15
C ALA A 226 -4.73 16.48 -1.90
N MET A 227 -4.99 15.18 -2.05
CA MET A 227 -5.23 14.24 -0.94
C MET A 227 -4.07 14.20 0.06
N ALA A 228 -2.83 14.40 -0.37
CA ALA A 228 -1.66 14.43 0.52
C ALA A 228 -1.50 15.74 1.30
N ARG A 229 -1.97 16.86 0.74
CA ARG A 229 -1.82 18.20 1.31
C ARG A 229 -2.95 18.58 2.27
N GLN A 230 -4.12 17.98 2.07
CA GLN A 230 -5.33 18.28 2.82
C GLN A 230 -5.18 18.05 4.34
N LYS A 231 -5.88 18.88 5.14
CA LYS A 231 -5.87 18.86 6.61
C LYS A 231 -7.28 18.80 7.23
N SER A 232 -8.33 18.87 6.42
CA SER A 232 -9.69 19.15 6.87
C SER A 232 -10.47 17.89 7.24
N ALA A 233 -10.48 16.88 6.35
CA ALA A 233 -11.33 15.69 6.49
C ALA A 233 -10.67 14.47 5.81
N PRO A 234 -10.97 13.23 6.22
CA PRO A 234 -10.53 12.05 5.48
C PRO A 234 -11.03 12.11 4.01
N PRO A 235 -10.19 11.77 3.02
CA PRO A 235 -10.67 11.62 1.66
C PRO A 235 -11.59 10.40 1.57
N ILE A 236 -12.70 10.56 0.85
CA ILE A 236 -13.72 9.53 0.66
C ILE A 236 -13.83 9.17 -0.82
N VAL A 237 -14.11 7.90 -1.10
CA VAL A 237 -14.48 7.47 -2.45
C VAL A 237 -15.97 7.73 -2.64
N VAL A 238 -16.32 8.72 -3.46
CA VAL A 238 -17.71 9.02 -3.82
C VAL A 238 -18.27 7.93 -4.72
N LYS A 239 -17.50 7.59 -5.75
CA LYS A 239 -17.86 6.60 -6.76
C LYS A 239 -16.64 5.83 -7.21
N SER A 240 -16.83 4.56 -7.49
CA SER A 240 -15.82 3.69 -8.09
C SER A 240 -16.44 2.86 -9.20
N GLY A 241 -15.61 2.37 -10.11
CA GLY A 241 -16.05 1.51 -11.20
C GLY A 241 -14.90 1.03 -12.06
N SER A 242 -15.23 0.20 -13.05
CA SER A 242 -14.35 -0.17 -14.15
C SER A 242 -14.85 0.45 -15.45
N PHE A 243 -13.93 0.60 -16.41
CA PHE A 243 -14.27 0.95 -17.79
C PHE A 243 -14.74 -0.27 -18.58
#